data_AF-A0A553EGJ6-F1
#
_entry.id   AF-A0A553EGJ6-F1
#
_cell.length_a   1.000
_cell.length_b   1.000
_cell.length_c   1.000
_cell.angle_alpha   90.00
_cell.angle_beta   90.00
_cell.angle_gamma   90.00
#
_symmetry.space_group_name_H-M   'P 1'
#
loop_
_entity.id
_entity.type
_entity.pdbx_description
1 polymer ?
#
loop_
_entity_poly.entity_id
_entity_poly.type
_entity_poly.pdbx_seq_one_letter_code
_entity_poly.pdbx_strand_id
1 'polypeptide(L)'
;MAIVAIIMSTNFVACSDDDDDNPIVGVWQNDDEDEHLRLTFNADGSGEEYLFWDNDSESYRHQFTYTYDSATSTLVITYEDGDTTKETVTFNGNTMTLAHNDDKEGVIAITYKKM
;
A
#
# COMPACT_ATOMS: atom_id res chain seq x y z
N MET A 1 30.32 -51.18 19.06
CA MET A 1 28.93 -50.91 18.61
C MET A 1 28.30 -49.92 19.57
N ALA A 2 28.07 -48.71 19.09
CA ALA A 2 27.05 -47.78 19.55
C ALA A 2 26.99 -46.70 18.47
N ILE A 3 26.01 -46.80 17.57
CA ILE A 3 25.71 -45.77 16.57
C ILE A 3 24.57 -44.97 17.16
N VAL A 4 24.77 -43.68 17.37
CA VAL A 4 23.70 -42.73 17.61
C VAL A 4 23.86 -41.62 16.58
N ALA A 5 23.16 -41.79 15.46
CA ALA A 5 22.90 -40.74 14.50
C ALA A 5 21.56 -40.09 14.88
N ILE A 6 21.59 -38.81 15.25
CA ILE A 6 20.38 -38.00 15.39
C ILE A 6 20.42 -37.00 14.24
N ILE A 7 19.79 -37.41 13.14
CA ILE A 7 19.46 -36.55 12.02
C ILE A 7 18.24 -35.74 12.47
N MET A 8 18.44 -34.53 12.97
CA MET A 8 17.33 -33.57 13.08
C MET A 8 17.25 -32.80 11.75
N SER A 9 16.76 -33.50 10.73
CA SER A 9 16.23 -32.89 9.52
C SER A 9 14.76 -32.59 9.76
N THR A 10 14.46 -31.37 10.19
CA THR A 10 13.24 -30.71 9.71
C THR A 10 13.70 -29.46 8.98
N ASN A 11 13.82 -29.64 7.67
CA ASN A 11 13.75 -28.55 6.72
C ASN A 11 12.53 -27.70 7.11
N PHE A 12 12.73 -26.47 7.60
CA PHE A 12 11.69 -25.47 7.48
C PHE A 12 11.65 -25.05 6.00
N VAL A 13 11.08 -25.93 5.18
CA VAL A 13 10.34 -25.51 4.00
C VAL A 13 8.99 -25.07 4.55
N ALA A 14 8.84 -23.78 4.77
CA ALA A 14 7.54 -23.13 4.68
C ALA A 14 7.45 -22.53 3.28
N CYS A 15 7.26 -23.41 2.28
CA CYS A 15 6.72 -23.03 0.99
C CYS A 15 5.35 -23.70 0.85
N SER A 16 4.31 -22.88 0.94
CA SER A 16 3.18 -22.83 0.01
C SER A 16 2.95 -21.32 -0.18
N ASP A 17 3.45 -20.65 -1.23
CA ASP A 17 3.10 -20.84 -2.64
C ASP A 17 1.56 -20.78 -2.78
N ASP A 18 0.99 -19.56 -2.72
CA ASP A 18 -0.27 -19.10 -3.38
C ASP A 18 -0.92 -17.83 -2.79
N ASP A 19 -0.37 -17.18 -1.75
CA ASP A 19 -0.87 -15.85 -1.36
C ASP A 19 -0.18 -14.77 -2.21
N ASP A 20 -0.62 -14.64 -3.47
CA ASP A 20 -0.50 -13.43 -4.31
C ASP A 20 -1.28 -12.25 -3.67
N ASP A 21 -1.14 -12.04 -2.36
CA ASP A 21 -1.67 -10.88 -1.68
C ASP A 21 -0.81 -9.69 -2.11
N ASN A 22 -1.26 -9.02 -3.16
CA ASN A 22 -0.69 -7.75 -3.60
C ASN A 22 -0.66 -6.81 -2.38
N PRO A 23 0.52 -6.44 -1.84
CA PRO A 23 0.64 -5.83 -0.52
C PRO A 23 -0.07 -4.48 -0.41
N ILE A 24 -0.32 -3.84 -1.55
CA ILE A 24 -1.07 -2.58 -1.64
C ILE A 24 -2.57 -2.75 -1.40
N VAL A 25 -3.14 -3.93 -1.68
CA VAL A 25 -4.57 -4.17 -1.55
C VAL A 25 -4.99 -4.04 -0.09
N GLY A 26 -6.04 -3.25 0.12
CA GLY A 26 -6.57 -2.92 1.42
C GLY A 26 -6.94 -1.45 1.57
N VAL A 27 -7.26 -1.07 2.80
CA VAL A 27 -7.65 0.28 3.19
C VAL A 27 -6.52 0.91 4.00
N TRP A 28 -6.09 2.09 3.59
CA TRP A 28 -4.97 2.82 4.15
C TRP A 28 -5.41 4.23 4.51
N GLN A 29 -5.10 4.68 5.72
CA GLN A 29 -5.51 6.00 6.19
C GLN A 29 -4.30 6.82 6.67
N ASN A 30 -4.22 8.05 6.18
CA ASN A 30 -3.39 9.10 6.75
C ASN A 30 -4.32 10.01 7.56
N ASP A 31 -3.94 10.25 8.81
CA ASP A 31 -4.64 11.15 9.72
C ASP A 31 -3.72 12.34 9.96
N ASP A 32 -4.14 13.53 9.55
CA ASP A 32 -3.41 14.78 9.79
C ASP A 32 -4.34 15.81 10.44
N GLU A 33 -4.12 16.05 11.74
CA GLU A 33 -4.98 16.87 12.58
C GLU A 33 -6.47 16.50 12.46
N ASP A 34 -7.29 17.40 11.91
CA ASP A 34 -8.74 17.23 11.73
C ASP A 34 -9.10 16.67 10.34
N GLU A 35 -8.11 16.42 9.47
CA GLU A 35 -8.26 15.95 8.10
C GLU A 35 -7.82 14.48 7.95
N HIS A 36 -8.62 13.70 7.24
CA HIS A 36 -8.37 12.27 7.04
C HIS A 36 -8.41 11.91 5.57
N LEU A 37 -7.30 11.37 5.07
CA LEU A 37 -7.21 10.84 3.72
C LEU A 37 -7.18 9.31 3.77
N ARG A 38 -8.22 8.68 3.22
CA ARG A 38 -8.35 7.23 3.13
C ARG A 38 -8.24 6.78 1.68
N LEU A 39 -7.31 5.87 1.41
CA LEU A 39 -7.13 5.20 0.14
C LEU A 39 -7.59 3.74 0.25
N THR A 40 -8.45 3.31 -0.66
CA THR A 40 -8.86 1.91 -0.81
C THR A 40 -8.31 1.39 -2.13
N PHE A 41 -7.50 0.33 -2.07
CA PHE A 41 -7.00 -0.37 -3.25
C PHE A 41 -7.65 -1.75 -3.33
N ASN A 42 -8.44 -1.99 -4.36
CA ASN A 42 -9.10 -3.27 -4.60
C ASN A 42 -8.23 -4.19 -5.45
N ALA A 43 -8.42 -5.51 -5.32
CA ALA A 43 -7.63 -6.51 -6.05
C ALA A 43 -7.85 -6.48 -7.57
N ASP A 44 -8.94 -5.87 -8.06
CA ASP A 44 -9.26 -5.74 -9.49
C ASP A 44 -8.60 -4.53 -10.17
N GLY A 45 -7.77 -3.77 -9.44
CA GLY A 45 -7.11 -2.57 -9.94
C GLY A 45 -7.97 -1.30 -9.86
N SER A 46 -9.16 -1.36 -9.25
CA SER A 46 -9.95 -0.17 -8.89
C SER A 46 -9.59 0.34 -7.49
N GLY A 47 -9.91 1.59 -7.22
CA GLY A 47 -9.79 2.14 -5.88
C GLY A 47 -10.61 3.40 -5.66
N GLU A 48 -10.60 3.87 -4.42
CA GLU A 48 -11.28 5.08 -4.00
C GLU A 48 -10.34 5.89 -3.10
N GLU A 49 -10.31 7.19 -3.34
CA GLU A 49 -9.82 8.18 -2.40
C GLU A 49 -11.00 8.81 -1.67
N TYR A 50 -10.91 8.88 -0.36
CA TYR A 50 -11.91 9.51 0.49
C TYR A 50 -11.26 10.50 1.46
N LEU A 51 -11.50 11.78 1.23
CA LEU A 51 -11.09 12.89 2.09
C LEU A 51 -12.27 13.33 2.95
N PHE A 52 -12.09 13.40 4.26
CA PHE A 52 -13.12 13.83 5.21
C PHE A 52 -12.52 14.49 6.44
N TRP A 53 -13.33 15.26 7.17
CA TRP A 53 -12.92 15.97 8.38
C TRP A 53 -13.71 15.48 9.61
N ASP A 54 -13.08 15.55 10.78
CA ASP A 54 -13.64 15.11 12.07
C ASP A 54 -14.98 15.78 12.43
N ASN A 55 -15.19 17.02 11.96
CA ASN A 55 -16.38 17.82 12.23
C ASN A 55 -17.53 17.56 11.23
N ASP A 56 -17.37 16.60 10.31
CA ASP A 56 -18.29 16.29 9.21
C ASP A 56 -18.68 17.51 8.35
N SER A 57 -17.82 18.54 8.27
CA SER A 57 -18.16 19.77 7.54
C SER A 57 -18.33 19.53 6.04
N GLU A 58 -17.50 18.65 5.48
CA GLU A 58 -17.54 18.24 4.09
C GLU A 58 -16.81 16.91 3.90
N SER A 59 -16.93 16.32 2.71
CA SER A 59 -16.15 15.14 2.33
C SER A 59 -16.12 14.98 0.82
N TYR A 60 -15.04 14.42 0.29
CA TYR A 60 -14.82 14.21 -1.14
C TYR A 60 -14.47 12.77 -1.41
N ARG A 61 -15.09 12.20 -2.45
CA ARG A 61 -14.82 10.83 -2.92
C ARG A 61 -14.43 10.87 -4.38
N HIS A 62 -13.28 10.29 -4.70
CA HIS A 62 -12.81 10.14 -6.07
C HIS A 62 -12.53 8.66 -6.33
N GLN A 63 -13.15 8.13 -7.39
CA GLN A 63 -12.80 6.79 -7.87
C GLN A 63 -11.54 6.90 -8.72
N PHE A 64 -10.72 5.86 -8.67
CA PHE A 64 -9.54 5.76 -9.52
C PHE A 64 -9.32 4.32 -9.97
N THR A 65 -8.48 4.16 -10.99
CA THR A 65 -7.84 2.88 -11.30
C THR A 65 -6.36 2.97 -10.99
N TYR A 66 -5.72 1.84 -10.76
CA TYR A 66 -4.30 1.83 -10.44
C TYR A 66 -3.58 0.60 -10.97
N THR A 67 -2.26 0.74 -11.09
CA THR A 67 -1.34 -0.38 -11.27
C THR A 67 -0.22 -0.27 -10.27
N TYR A 68 0.21 -1.41 -9.72
CA TYR A 68 1.34 -1.49 -8.81
C TYR A 68 2.34 -2.54 -9.30
N ASP A 69 3.57 -2.12 -9.51
CA ASP A 69 4.70 -2.98 -9.83
C ASP A 69 5.56 -3.15 -8.58
N SER A 70 5.49 -4.34 -7.96
CA SER A 70 6.25 -4.67 -6.75
C SER A 70 7.76 -4.77 -7.00
N ALA A 71 8.20 -5.07 -8.23
CA ALA A 71 9.62 -5.18 -8.55
C ALA A 71 10.31 -3.81 -8.57
N THR A 72 9.59 -2.77 -9.00
CA THR A 72 10.09 -1.39 -9.02
C THR A 72 9.50 -0.52 -7.89
N SER A 73 8.61 -1.08 -7.07
CA SER A 73 7.86 -0.35 -6.04
C SER A 73 7.13 0.87 -6.60
N THR A 74 6.65 0.80 -7.84
CA THR A 74 6.00 1.90 -8.53
C THR A 74 4.49 1.72 -8.51
N LEU A 75 3.78 2.73 -8.02
CA LEU A 75 2.33 2.87 -8.13
C LEU A 75 2.01 3.93 -9.17
N VAL A 76 1.06 3.63 -10.06
CA VAL A 76 0.45 4.63 -10.95
C VAL A 76 -1.04 4.65 -10.68
N ILE A 77 -1.57 5.81 -10.27
CA ILE A 77 -3.00 6.07 -10.06
C ILE A 77 -3.50 6.86 -11.26
N THR A 78 -4.67 6.49 -11.79
CA THR A 78 -5.36 7.20 -12.88
C THR A 78 -6.76 7.58 -12.42
N TYR A 79 -7.03 8.88 -12.36
CA TYR A 79 -8.32 9.44 -11.95
C TYR A 79 -9.32 9.47 -13.11
N GLU A 80 -10.60 9.74 -12.82
CA GLU A 80 -11.68 9.72 -13.82
C GLU A 80 -11.52 10.75 -14.94
N ASP A 81 -10.81 11.85 -14.69
CA ASP A 81 -10.47 12.87 -15.68
C ASP A 81 -9.28 12.48 -16.59
N GLY A 82 -8.65 11.34 -16.31
CA GLY A 82 -7.50 10.81 -17.03
C GLY A 82 -6.16 11.31 -16.52
N ASP A 83 -6.14 12.15 -15.48
CA ASP A 83 -4.89 12.57 -14.86
C ASP A 83 -4.25 11.39 -14.11
N THR A 84 -2.91 11.38 -14.13
CA THR A 84 -2.13 10.29 -13.54
C THR A 84 -1.13 10.80 -12.54
N THR A 85 -1.01 10.07 -11.44
CA THR A 85 0.01 10.28 -10.41
C THR A 85 0.89 9.04 -10.33
N LYS A 86 2.20 9.26 -10.19
CA LYS A 86 3.18 8.18 -10.04
C LYS A 86 3.90 8.31 -8.71
N GLU A 87 3.80 7.27 -7.91
CA GLU A 87 4.34 7.20 -6.55
C GLU A 87 5.33 6.05 -6.41
N THR A 88 6.32 6.23 -5.56
CA THR A 88 7.14 5.14 -5.02
C THR A 88 6.49 4.65 -3.74
N VAL A 89 6.25 3.34 -3.62
CA VAL A 89 5.57 2.72 -2.48
C VAL A 89 6.57 1.99 -1.60
N THR A 90 6.54 2.23 -0.30
CA THR A 90 7.29 1.43 0.68
C THR A 90 6.35 0.87 1.73
N PHE A 91 6.46 -0.44 2.02
CA PHE A 91 5.71 -1.10 3.10
C PHE A 91 6.62 -1.43 4.28
N ASN A 92 6.14 -1.16 5.50
CA ASN A 92 6.77 -1.59 6.75
C ASN A 92 5.69 -2.06 7.72
N GLY A 93 5.37 -3.37 7.67
CA GLY A 93 4.23 -3.93 8.40
C GLY A 93 2.91 -3.28 7.97
N ASN A 94 2.16 -2.72 8.93
CA ASN A 94 0.88 -2.04 8.67
C ASN A 94 1.05 -0.57 8.27
N THR A 95 2.22 -0.18 7.76
CA THR A 95 2.51 1.18 7.33
C THR A 95 2.88 1.18 5.85
N MET A 96 2.26 2.06 5.08
CA MET A 96 2.56 2.33 3.68
C MET A 96 3.05 3.78 3.57
N THR A 97 4.13 4.00 2.84
CA THR A 97 4.58 5.35 2.47
C THR A 97 4.49 5.49 0.96
N LEU A 98 3.82 6.54 0.50
CA LEU A 98 3.80 6.98 -0.90
C LEU A 98 4.72 8.19 -1.03
N ALA A 99 5.62 8.19 -2.01
CA ALA A 99 6.56 9.26 -2.23
C ALA A 99 6.79 9.59 -3.70
N HIS A 100 6.87 10.89 -4.00
CA HIS A 100 7.23 11.42 -5.32
C HIS A 100 8.20 12.60 -5.19
N ASN A 101 8.79 13.00 -6.32
CA ASN A 101 9.58 14.22 -6.38
C ASN A 101 8.71 15.36 -6.93
N ASP A 102 8.57 16.41 -6.16
CA ASP A 102 8.08 17.71 -6.61
C ASP A 102 9.27 18.60 -7.03
N ASP A 103 9.11 19.30 -8.15
CA ASP A 103 10.19 20.15 -8.71
C ASP A 103 10.59 21.32 -7.80
N LYS A 104 9.70 21.76 -6.89
CA LYS A 104 9.91 22.89 -5.99
C LYS A 104 10.23 22.44 -4.56
N GLU A 105 9.55 21.41 -4.09
CA GLU A 105 9.63 20.96 -2.69
C GLU A 105 10.59 19.77 -2.48
N GLY A 106 11.02 19.12 -3.57
CA GLY A 106 11.88 17.95 -3.51
C GLY A 106 11.08 16.69 -3.24
N VAL A 107 11.63 15.75 -2.45
CA VAL A 107 10.92 14.50 -2.14
C VAL A 107 9.78 14.78 -1.15
N ILE A 108 8.55 14.55 -1.60
CA ILE A 108 7.36 14.52 -0.75
C ILE A 108 7.08 13.06 -0.39
N ALA A 109 6.76 12.78 0.88
CA ALA A 109 6.45 11.44 1.35
C ALA A 109 5.31 11.48 2.37
N ILE A 110 4.23 10.75 2.09
CA ILE A 110 3.03 10.66 2.93
C ILE A 110 2.90 9.24 3.45
N THR A 111 2.61 9.12 4.75
CA THR A 111 2.53 7.82 5.43
C THR A 111 1.11 7.49 5.84
N TYR A 112 0.68 6.28 5.50
CA TYR A 112 -0.64 5.73 5.77
C TYR A 112 -0.53 4.50 6.66
N LYS A 113 -1.54 4.27 7.50
CA LYS A 113 -1.69 3.05 8.30
C LYS A 113 -2.79 2.16 7.72
N LYS A 114 -2.55 0.85 7.73
CA LYS A 114 -3.55 -0.14 7.34
C LYS A 114 -4.67 -0.16 8.38
N MET A 115 -5.93 -0.08 7.93
CA MET A 115 -7.14 -0.12 8.75
C MET A 115 -7.55 -1.55 9.14
#